data_AF-A0A0U5NZW8-F1
#
_entry.id   AF-A0A0U5NZW8-F1
#
_cell.length_a   1.000
_cell.length_b   1.000
_cell.length_c   1.000
_cell.angle_alpha   90.00
_cell.angle_beta   90.00
_cell.angle_gamma   90.00
#
_symmetry.space_group_name_H-M   'P 1'
#
loop_
_entity.id
_entity.type
_entity.pdbx_description
1 polymer ?
#
loop_
_entity_poly.entity_id
_entity_poly.type
_entity_poly.pdbx_seq_one_letter_code
_entity_poly.pdbx_strand_id
1 'polypeptide(L)'
;MKKEPFVTKEQLDDIVKEFPTPFHLYDERGIRENAKALNEAFAWNPGFKEYFAVKATPNPFLIQILREYGCGCDCSSYTELMLSDAIGAKGGDIMFSSNDTPAEEYALADKLGAIINLDDITHIDFLEKTIGHIPETISCRYNPGGLFKISNDIMDNPGDSKYGMTTKQMMAAFKILKEKGAKDFGIHAFLASNTVTNEYYPMLAKVLFEEAVRLQKEAGVHIKFINLSGGIGIPYTPDQEPNDIRAIGEGVRKVYEQVMIPAGMGDVAIYTELGRYMLGPYGCLVTTAIHEKHTHKEYIGVDASAVDLLRPAMYGAYHHITVMEKENWPCDHQYDVTGSLCENNDKFAIDRMLPKIDKGDYLIIHDTGAHGYSMGYNYNGKLKSAEVLLREDGTAQLIRRAETPSDYFATFDCFEIGKKLIRK
;
A
#
# COMPACT_ATOMS: atom_id res chain seq x y z
N MET A 1 9.93 6.22 18.27
CA MET A 1 8.59 6.22 18.93
C MET A 1 8.38 4.83 19.50
N LYS A 2 7.84 4.66 20.72
CA LYS A 2 7.58 3.30 21.23
C LYS A 2 6.50 2.64 20.37
N LYS A 3 6.72 1.40 19.92
CA LYS A 3 5.71 0.60 19.23
C LYS A 3 4.89 -0.14 20.28
N GLU A 4 3.70 0.38 20.56
CA GLU A 4 2.78 -0.14 21.56
C GLU A 4 1.46 -0.52 20.89
N PRO A 5 0.76 -1.57 21.36
CA PRO A 5 -0.54 -1.92 20.83
C PRO A 5 -1.55 -0.77 21.02
N PHE A 6 -2.37 -0.50 20.01
CA PHE A 6 -3.46 0.49 20.10
C PHE A 6 -4.73 -0.05 20.80
N VAL A 7 -4.66 -1.28 21.34
CA VAL A 7 -5.75 -1.99 22.01
C VAL A 7 -5.28 -2.48 23.39
N THR A 8 -6.15 -2.46 24.39
CA THR A 8 -5.85 -3.02 25.73
C THR A 8 -6.05 -4.53 25.77
N LYS A 9 -5.53 -5.21 26.80
CA LYS A 9 -5.71 -6.66 26.95
C LYS A 9 -7.18 -7.04 27.10
N GLU A 10 -7.94 -6.26 27.87
CA GLU A 10 -9.37 -6.47 28.11
C GLU A 10 -10.16 -6.36 26.80
N GLN A 11 -9.93 -5.29 26.03
CA GLN A 11 -10.54 -5.14 24.71
C GLN A 11 -10.16 -6.30 23.79
N LEU A 12 -8.89 -6.69 23.78
CA LEU A 12 -8.41 -7.78 22.95
C LEU A 12 -9.06 -9.11 23.34
N ASP A 13 -9.23 -9.40 24.62
CA ASP A 13 -9.94 -10.59 25.09
C ASP A 13 -11.40 -10.62 24.62
N ASP A 14 -12.09 -9.49 24.63
CA ASP A 14 -13.46 -9.40 24.13
C ASP A 14 -13.53 -9.59 22.62
N ILE A 15 -12.59 -9.00 21.87
CA ILE A 15 -12.46 -9.21 20.43
C ILE A 15 -12.21 -10.69 20.11
N VAL A 16 -11.28 -11.34 20.82
CA VAL A 16 -10.91 -12.75 20.58
C VAL A 16 -12.06 -13.72 20.86
N LYS A 17 -12.94 -13.39 21.82
CA LYS A 17 -14.17 -14.19 22.08
C LYS A 17 -15.12 -14.19 20.88
N GLU A 18 -15.21 -13.07 20.15
CA GLU A 18 -16.08 -12.95 18.98
C GLU A 18 -15.39 -13.38 17.69
N PHE A 19 -14.11 -13.03 17.55
CA PHE A 19 -13.26 -13.28 16.38
C PHE A 19 -11.99 -14.02 16.82
N PRO A 20 -11.96 -15.36 16.77
CA PRO A 20 -10.79 -16.13 17.16
C PRO A 20 -9.53 -15.76 16.36
N THR A 21 -8.36 -15.84 17.00
CA THR A 21 -7.08 -15.63 16.31
C THR A 21 -6.80 -16.73 15.27
N PRO A 22 -6.01 -16.42 14.23
CA PRO A 22 -5.42 -15.12 13.92
C PRO A 22 -6.37 -14.16 13.19
N PHE A 23 -6.18 -12.85 13.38
CA PHE A 23 -6.86 -11.80 12.62
C PHE A 23 -6.00 -10.53 12.48
N HIS A 24 -6.22 -9.78 11.40
CA HIS A 24 -5.73 -8.42 11.29
C HIS A 24 -6.69 -7.47 12.00
N LEU A 25 -6.18 -6.66 12.92
CA LEU A 25 -6.90 -5.60 13.60
C LEU A 25 -6.46 -4.24 13.06
N TYR A 26 -7.41 -3.35 12.78
CA TYR A 26 -7.16 -2.00 12.26
C TYR A 26 -7.66 -0.93 13.23
N ASP A 27 -6.88 0.15 13.42
CA ASP A 27 -7.23 1.28 14.31
C ASP A 27 -7.94 2.39 13.52
N GLU A 28 -9.26 2.50 13.65
CA GLU A 28 -10.02 3.53 12.92
C GLU A 28 -9.54 4.95 13.25
N ARG A 29 -9.29 5.24 14.53
CA ARG A 29 -8.87 6.58 14.97
C ARG A 29 -7.54 6.97 14.34
N GLY A 30 -6.55 6.07 14.39
CA GLY A 30 -5.24 6.31 13.81
C GLY A 30 -5.29 6.53 12.29
N ILE A 31 -6.11 5.75 11.58
CA ILE A 31 -6.32 5.93 10.12
C ILE A 31 -6.87 7.33 9.81
N ARG A 32 -7.90 7.75 10.55
CA ARG A 32 -8.57 9.06 10.40
C ARG A 32 -7.63 10.22 10.67
N GLU A 33 -6.89 10.16 11.77
CA GLU A 33 -5.92 11.18 12.16
C GLU A 33 -4.79 11.33 11.13
N ASN A 34 -4.31 10.22 10.59
CA ASN A 34 -3.25 10.21 9.58
C ASN A 34 -3.71 10.79 8.24
N ALA A 35 -4.91 10.42 7.78
CA ALA A 35 -5.51 11.00 6.57
C ALA A 35 -5.69 12.52 6.70
N LYS A 36 -6.13 12.99 7.87
CA LYS A 36 -6.20 14.43 8.17
C LYS A 36 -4.81 15.09 8.13
N ALA A 37 -3.80 14.49 8.75
CA ALA A 37 -2.44 15.04 8.78
C ALA A 37 -1.83 15.17 7.37
N LEU A 38 -2.08 14.19 6.49
CA LEU A 38 -1.66 14.26 5.09
C LEU A 38 -2.33 15.42 4.35
N ASN A 39 -3.65 15.54 4.44
CA ASN A 39 -4.39 16.63 3.80
C ASN A 39 -3.93 18.01 4.29
N GLU A 40 -3.68 18.17 5.60
CA GLU A 40 -3.14 19.40 6.18
C GLU A 40 -1.76 19.75 5.61
N ALA A 41 -0.88 18.75 5.45
CA ALA A 41 0.47 18.95 4.94
C ALA A 41 0.53 19.45 3.49
N PHE A 42 -0.49 19.13 2.68
CA PHE A 42 -0.57 19.50 1.27
C PHE A 42 -1.67 20.53 0.95
N ALA A 43 -2.38 21.07 1.95
CA ALA A 43 -3.46 22.04 1.78
C ALA A 43 -3.05 23.34 1.05
N TRP A 44 -1.75 23.61 0.92
CA TRP A 44 -1.22 24.73 0.13
C TRP A 44 -1.41 24.55 -1.39
N ASN A 45 -1.63 23.32 -1.88
CA ASN A 45 -2.01 23.04 -3.27
C ASN A 45 -3.52 22.77 -3.33
N PRO A 46 -4.34 23.69 -3.89
CA PRO A 46 -5.79 23.53 -3.92
C PRO A 46 -6.30 22.30 -4.70
N GLY A 47 -5.46 21.76 -5.59
CA GLY A 47 -5.74 20.55 -6.36
C GLY A 47 -5.24 19.27 -5.68
N PHE A 48 -4.69 19.33 -4.47
CA PHE A 48 -4.09 18.15 -3.84
C PHE A 48 -5.09 17.01 -3.69
N LYS A 49 -4.65 15.79 -3.99
CA LYS A 49 -5.43 14.58 -3.74
C LYS A 49 -4.56 13.36 -3.51
N GLU A 50 -4.83 12.65 -2.43
CA GLU A 50 -4.32 11.32 -2.18
C GLU A 50 -5.19 10.28 -2.92
N TYR A 51 -4.59 9.43 -3.73
CA TYR A 51 -5.21 8.25 -4.33
C TYR A 51 -4.70 7.02 -3.60
N PHE A 52 -5.45 6.54 -2.60
CA PHE A 52 -5.00 5.43 -1.78
C PHE A 52 -4.65 4.22 -2.66
N ALA A 53 -3.41 3.73 -2.54
CA ALA A 53 -2.92 2.59 -3.31
C ALA A 53 -3.60 1.30 -2.85
N VAL A 54 -4.64 0.87 -3.57
CA VAL A 54 -5.56 -0.22 -3.18
C VAL A 54 -4.81 -1.52 -2.90
N LYS A 55 -3.74 -1.80 -3.65
CA LYS A 55 -2.83 -2.95 -3.46
C LYS A 55 -2.29 -3.12 -2.04
N ALA A 56 -2.19 -2.03 -1.28
CA ALA A 56 -1.75 -2.09 0.11
C ALA A 56 -2.77 -2.84 0.97
N THR A 57 -4.06 -2.52 0.84
CA THR A 57 -5.14 -3.08 1.66
C THR A 57 -6.47 -2.98 0.92
N PRO A 58 -6.81 -3.95 0.04
CA PRO A 58 -8.03 -3.94 -0.76
C PRO A 58 -9.25 -4.36 0.08
N ASN A 59 -9.61 -3.51 1.05
CA ASN A 59 -10.77 -3.68 1.91
C ASN A 59 -11.71 -2.46 1.79
N PRO A 60 -12.95 -2.64 1.31
CA PRO A 60 -13.85 -1.52 1.02
C PRO A 60 -14.25 -0.71 2.27
N PHE A 61 -14.28 -1.31 3.46
CA PHE A 61 -14.61 -0.59 4.70
C PHE A 61 -13.51 0.41 5.07
N LEU A 62 -12.24 0.00 4.95
CA LEU A 62 -11.09 0.87 5.25
C LEU A 62 -10.94 1.97 4.20
N ILE A 63 -11.12 1.64 2.92
CA ILE A 63 -11.07 2.62 1.83
C ILE A 63 -12.19 3.65 1.99
N GLN A 64 -13.38 3.24 2.43
CA GLN A 64 -14.47 4.18 2.67
C GLN A 64 -14.15 5.21 3.76
N ILE A 65 -13.44 4.81 4.83
CA ILE A 65 -12.94 5.75 5.85
C ILE A 65 -12.03 6.81 5.20
N LEU A 66 -11.08 6.39 4.36
CA LEU A 66 -10.17 7.31 3.67
C LEU A 66 -10.91 8.26 2.71
N ARG A 67 -11.97 7.78 2.07
CA ARG A 67 -12.81 8.59 1.16
C ARG A 67 -13.58 9.70 1.89
N GLU A 68 -13.90 9.53 3.17
CA GLU A 68 -14.46 10.62 3.99
C GLU A 68 -13.50 11.81 4.12
N TYR A 69 -12.21 11.59 3.88
CA TYR A 69 -11.15 12.61 3.85
C TYR A 69 -10.78 13.02 2.41
N GLY A 70 -11.59 12.67 1.41
CA GLY A 70 -11.37 13.07 0.01
C GLY A 70 -10.37 12.23 -0.76
N CYS A 71 -9.91 11.10 -0.21
CA CYS A 71 -9.01 10.20 -0.94
C CYS A 71 -9.71 9.55 -2.15
N GLY A 72 -8.99 9.42 -3.26
CA GLY A 72 -9.34 8.55 -4.39
C GLY A 72 -8.79 7.14 -4.22
N CYS A 73 -8.88 6.34 -5.29
CA CYS A 73 -8.33 4.98 -5.37
C CYS A 73 -7.28 4.90 -6.49
N ASP A 74 -6.06 4.47 -6.17
CA ASP A 74 -5.09 4.01 -7.18
C ASP A 74 -5.22 2.50 -7.35
N CYS A 75 -5.72 2.10 -8.52
CA CYS A 75 -5.98 0.71 -8.90
C CYS A 75 -4.93 0.23 -9.89
N SER A 76 -4.61 -1.05 -9.83
CA SER A 76 -3.61 -1.72 -10.67
C SER A 76 -4.09 -3.02 -11.31
N SER A 77 -5.34 -3.41 -11.07
CA SER A 77 -5.95 -4.61 -11.66
C SER A 77 -7.45 -4.49 -11.84
N TYR A 78 -8.04 -5.42 -12.61
CA TYR A 78 -9.48 -5.53 -12.83
C TYR A 78 -10.28 -5.55 -11.52
N THR A 79 -9.86 -6.39 -10.57
CA THR A 79 -10.59 -6.59 -9.31
C THR A 79 -10.50 -5.36 -8.39
N GLU A 80 -9.40 -4.61 -8.43
CA GLU A 80 -9.29 -3.34 -7.72
C GLU A 80 -10.25 -2.29 -8.31
N LEU A 81 -10.36 -2.21 -9.64
CA LEU A 81 -11.35 -1.37 -10.31
C LEU A 81 -12.78 -1.76 -9.94
N MET A 82 -13.09 -3.06 -9.89
CA MET A 82 -14.40 -3.55 -9.43
C MET A 82 -14.68 -3.16 -7.97
N LEU A 83 -13.69 -3.25 -7.09
CA LEU A 83 -13.82 -2.85 -5.69
C LEU A 83 -14.11 -1.35 -5.59
N SER A 84 -13.34 -0.52 -6.31
CA SER A 84 -13.53 0.93 -6.34
C SER A 84 -14.89 1.32 -6.91
N ASP A 85 -15.37 0.62 -7.94
CA ASP A 85 -16.73 0.78 -8.46
C ASP A 85 -17.79 0.42 -7.41
N ALA A 86 -17.62 -0.69 -6.70
CA ALA A 86 -18.59 -1.17 -5.71
C ALA A 86 -18.76 -0.21 -4.52
N ILE A 87 -17.72 0.55 -4.16
CA ILE A 87 -17.83 1.63 -3.15
C ILE A 87 -18.31 2.95 -3.75
N GLY A 88 -18.49 3.04 -5.08
CA GLY A 88 -19.01 4.21 -5.78
C GLY A 88 -17.95 5.25 -6.14
N ALA A 89 -16.67 4.88 -6.24
CA ALA A 89 -15.66 5.74 -6.85
C ALA A 89 -15.85 5.76 -8.37
N LYS A 90 -15.73 6.94 -8.99
CA LYS A 90 -15.93 7.16 -10.44
C LYS A 90 -15.06 8.31 -10.94
N GLY A 91 -14.79 8.34 -12.23
CA GLY A 91 -14.12 9.49 -12.86
C GLY A 91 -12.73 9.75 -12.26
N GLY A 92 -12.45 11.02 -11.98
CA GLY A 92 -11.23 11.48 -11.31
C GLY A 92 -11.09 11.06 -9.83
N ASP A 93 -11.95 10.19 -9.30
CA ASP A 93 -11.71 9.48 -8.04
C ASP A 93 -10.90 8.19 -8.21
N ILE A 94 -10.66 7.76 -9.45
CA ILE A 94 -9.89 6.55 -9.76
C ILE A 94 -8.68 6.91 -10.62
N MET A 95 -7.51 6.53 -10.16
CA MET A 95 -6.28 6.43 -10.96
C MET A 95 -6.08 4.95 -11.31
N PHE A 96 -5.70 4.65 -12.55
CA PHE A 96 -5.40 3.28 -12.97
C PHE A 96 -3.95 3.18 -13.48
N SER A 97 -3.10 2.53 -12.70
CA SER A 97 -1.66 2.39 -12.93
C SER A 97 -1.26 0.91 -13.01
N SER A 98 -0.97 0.42 -14.22
CA SER A 98 -0.58 -0.97 -14.47
C SER A 98 0.55 -1.04 -15.51
N ASN A 99 1.47 -1.99 -15.35
CA ASN A 99 2.70 -2.08 -16.17
C ASN A 99 2.64 -3.08 -17.33
N ASP A 100 1.74 -4.05 -17.25
CA ASP A 100 1.53 -5.07 -18.28
C ASP A 100 0.04 -5.37 -18.32
N THR A 101 -0.69 -4.47 -18.97
CA THR A 101 -2.11 -4.26 -18.72
C THR A 101 -2.99 -5.03 -19.72
N PRO A 102 -3.84 -5.96 -19.25
CA PRO A 102 -4.82 -6.63 -20.10
C PRO A 102 -5.87 -5.67 -20.68
N ALA A 103 -6.37 -5.98 -21.87
CA ALA A 103 -7.37 -5.16 -22.56
C ALA A 103 -8.66 -4.94 -21.74
N GLU A 104 -9.10 -5.96 -21.01
CA GLU A 104 -10.28 -5.89 -20.14
C GLU A 104 -10.14 -4.90 -18.98
N GLU A 105 -8.91 -4.69 -18.50
CA GLU A 105 -8.64 -3.70 -17.44
C GLU A 105 -8.71 -2.28 -17.99
N TYR A 106 -8.14 -2.02 -19.18
CA TYR A 106 -8.30 -0.73 -19.85
C TYR A 106 -9.77 -0.43 -20.19
N ALA A 107 -10.51 -1.42 -20.69
CA ALA A 107 -11.92 -1.27 -20.99
C ALA A 107 -12.76 -0.94 -19.74
N LEU A 108 -12.45 -1.57 -18.59
CA LEU A 108 -13.13 -1.25 -17.34
C LEU A 108 -12.71 0.13 -16.80
N ALA A 109 -11.42 0.46 -16.84
CA ALA A 109 -10.91 1.77 -16.41
C ALA A 109 -11.60 2.91 -17.19
N ASP A 110 -11.68 2.78 -18.51
CA ASP A 110 -12.39 3.73 -19.39
C ASP A 110 -13.88 3.82 -19.05
N LYS A 111 -14.56 2.67 -18.91
CA LYS A 111 -15.98 2.63 -18.51
C LYS A 111 -16.23 3.33 -17.17
N LEU A 112 -15.28 3.28 -16.24
CA LEU A 112 -15.36 3.95 -14.94
C LEU A 112 -14.96 5.43 -15.00
N GLY A 113 -14.42 5.90 -16.12
CA GLY A 113 -13.87 7.25 -16.29
C GLY A 113 -12.56 7.47 -15.55
N ALA A 114 -11.83 6.41 -15.22
CA ALA A 114 -10.59 6.49 -14.47
C ALA A 114 -9.52 7.28 -15.24
N ILE A 115 -8.63 7.95 -14.50
CA ILE A 115 -7.43 8.55 -15.07
C ILE A 115 -6.44 7.40 -15.34
N ILE A 116 -6.19 7.10 -16.62
CA ILE A 116 -5.28 6.02 -17.02
C ILE A 116 -3.83 6.54 -17.02
N ASN A 117 -2.96 5.80 -16.34
CA ASN A 117 -1.52 6.06 -16.27
C ASN A 117 -0.75 4.99 -17.08
N LEU A 118 -0.17 5.40 -18.20
CA LEU A 118 0.54 4.53 -19.13
C LEU A 118 1.97 4.29 -18.66
N ASP A 119 2.36 3.01 -18.53
CA ASP A 119 3.69 2.61 -18.08
C ASP A 119 4.72 2.62 -19.21
N ASP A 120 4.33 2.26 -20.44
CA ASP A 120 5.20 2.28 -21.63
C ASP A 120 4.55 2.94 -22.86
N ILE A 121 5.38 3.49 -23.75
CA ILE A 121 4.94 4.19 -24.97
C ILE A 121 4.13 3.27 -25.90
N THR A 122 4.40 1.97 -25.91
CA THR A 122 3.68 0.99 -26.71
C THR A 122 2.22 0.82 -26.26
N HIS A 123 1.90 1.19 -25.02
CA HIS A 123 0.53 1.09 -24.50
C HIS A 123 -0.43 2.09 -25.16
N ILE A 124 0.07 3.15 -25.80
CA ILE A 124 -0.78 4.16 -26.46
C ILE A 124 -1.63 3.53 -27.58
N ASP A 125 -0.98 2.76 -28.48
CA ASP A 125 -1.67 2.09 -29.59
C ASP A 125 -2.56 0.96 -29.08
N PHE A 126 -2.11 0.24 -28.05
CA PHE A 126 -2.90 -0.82 -27.43
C PHE A 126 -4.17 -0.28 -26.74
N LEU A 127 -4.05 0.82 -26.00
CA LEU A 127 -5.18 1.51 -25.36
C LEU A 127 -6.18 1.96 -26.42
N GLU A 128 -5.75 2.71 -27.43
CA GLU A 128 -6.62 3.24 -28.49
C GLU A 128 -7.38 2.11 -29.21
N LYS A 129 -6.71 1.00 -29.53
CA LYS A 129 -7.36 -0.17 -30.13
C LYS A 129 -8.37 -0.84 -29.19
N THR A 130 -8.10 -0.82 -27.89
CA THR A 130 -8.93 -1.47 -26.88
C THR A 130 -10.21 -0.69 -26.60
N ILE A 131 -10.11 0.63 -26.40
CA ILE A 131 -11.24 1.48 -25.99
C ILE A 131 -11.79 2.36 -27.13
N GLY A 132 -11.17 2.30 -28.31
CA GLY A 132 -11.58 3.02 -29.52
C GLY A 132 -11.22 4.51 -29.55
N HIS A 133 -10.55 5.04 -28.53
CA HIS A 133 -10.15 6.44 -28.42
C HIS A 133 -8.99 6.65 -27.42
N ILE A 134 -8.47 7.88 -27.34
CA ILE A 134 -7.58 8.33 -26.26
C ILE A 134 -8.37 9.26 -25.33
N PRO A 135 -8.36 9.04 -24.00
CA PRO A 135 -9.04 9.92 -23.05
C PRO A 135 -8.51 11.36 -23.08
N GLU A 136 -9.37 12.34 -22.81
CA GLU A 136 -8.95 13.75 -22.79
C GLU A 136 -7.92 14.05 -21.70
N THR A 137 -7.99 13.33 -20.57
CA THR A 137 -6.99 13.36 -19.48
C THR A 137 -6.24 12.04 -19.44
N ILE A 138 -4.92 12.07 -19.58
CA ILE A 138 -4.06 10.87 -19.60
C ILE A 138 -2.78 11.13 -18.81
N SER A 139 -2.26 10.11 -18.11
CA SER A 139 -0.98 10.17 -17.42
C SER A 139 0.03 9.24 -18.07
N CYS A 140 1.32 9.58 -17.99
CA CYS A 140 2.39 8.62 -18.25
C CYS A 140 3.33 8.53 -17.06
N ARG A 141 3.80 7.31 -16.80
CA ARG A 141 4.80 7.03 -15.78
C ARG A 141 6.19 7.34 -16.32
N TYR A 142 6.89 8.20 -15.62
CA TYR A 142 8.25 8.60 -15.90
C TYR A 142 9.25 7.75 -15.12
N ASN A 143 10.32 7.35 -15.81
CA ASN A 143 11.52 6.77 -15.23
C ASN A 143 12.74 7.63 -15.63
N PRO A 144 13.36 8.35 -14.68
CA PRO A 144 14.55 9.15 -14.95
C PRO A 144 15.80 8.29 -15.21
N GLY A 145 15.76 7.00 -14.88
CA GLY A 145 16.91 6.09 -14.89
C GLY A 145 17.99 6.52 -13.90
N GLY A 146 19.16 5.88 -14.02
CA GLY A 146 20.36 6.20 -13.24
C GLY A 146 20.25 5.88 -11.74
N LEU A 147 21.27 6.27 -10.98
CA LEU A 147 21.30 6.09 -9.53
C LEU A 147 20.55 7.23 -8.84
N PHE A 148 19.46 6.89 -8.15
CA PHE A 148 18.75 7.83 -7.29
C PHE A 148 19.29 7.68 -5.86
N LYS A 149 20.08 8.66 -5.42
CA LYS A 149 20.72 8.66 -4.10
C LYS A 149 20.16 9.77 -3.22
N ILE A 150 19.67 9.38 -2.05
CA ILE A 150 19.21 10.29 -0.99
C ILE A 150 20.36 10.51 0.00
N SER A 151 20.38 11.64 0.72
CA SER A 151 21.35 11.82 1.80
C SER A 151 21.13 10.71 2.86
N ASN A 152 22.21 10.02 3.24
CA ASN A 152 22.26 8.94 4.23
C ASN A 152 21.65 7.56 3.82
N ASP A 153 22.25 6.92 2.83
CA ASP A 153 22.27 5.45 2.63
C ASP A 153 21.09 4.76 1.91
N ILE A 154 20.05 5.48 1.48
CA ILE A 154 19.04 4.91 0.57
C ILE A 154 19.50 5.15 -0.88
N MET A 155 19.88 4.04 -1.53
CA MET A 155 20.32 4.01 -2.93
C MET A 155 19.43 3.03 -3.69
N ASP A 156 18.72 3.54 -4.68
CA ASP A 156 17.96 2.72 -5.62
C ASP A 156 18.44 3.05 -7.04
N ASN A 157 18.27 2.11 -7.95
CA ASN A 157 18.57 2.29 -9.36
C ASN A 157 17.28 2.17 -10.16
N PRO A 158 16.55 3.28 -10.37
CA PRO A 158 15.43 3.30 -11.31
C PRO A 158 15.74 2.69 -12.68
N GLY A 159 17.01 2.64 -13.11
CA GLY A 159 17.43 1.95 -14.33
C GLY A 159 17.22 0.43 -14.33
N ASP A 160 17.15 -0.22 -13.16
CA ASP A 160 16.87 -1.65 -13.01
C ASP A 160 15.37 -1.94 -12.85
N SER A 161 14.56 -0.88 -12.73
CA SER A 161 13.11 -0.99 -12.60
C SER A 161 12.46 -1.35 -13.93
N LYS A 162 11.49 -2.27 -13.90
CA LYS A 162 10.67 -2.63 -15.07
C LYS A 162 9.64 -1.57 -15.47
N TYR A 163 9.58 -0.45 -14.75
CA TYR A 163 8.48 0.49 -14.83
C TYR A 163 8.86 1.80 -15.53
N GLY A 164 7.91 2.34 -16.30
CA GLY A 164 7.91 3.73 -16.74
C GLY A 164 8.78 4.02 -17.97
N MET A 165 8.54 5.19 -18.53
CA MET A 165 9.14 5.69 -19.76
C MET A 165 10.37 6.54 -19.48
N THR A 166 11.42 6.37 -20.28
CA THR A 166 12.56 7.30 -20.27
C THR A 166 12.16 8.71 -20.67
N THR A 167 13.01 9.69 -20.36
CA THR A 167 12.94 11.08 -20.85
C THR A 167 12.56 11.19 -22.34
N LYS A 168 13.17 10.39 -23.22
CA LYS A 168 12.90 10.45 -24.67
C LYS A 168 11.53 9.87 -25.01
N GLN A 169 11.15 8.78 -24.33
CA GLN A 169 9.83 8.17 -24.51
C GLN A 169 8.72 9.07 -23.99
N MET A 170 8.87 9.73 -22.85
CA MET A 170 7.91 10.72 -22.34
C MET A 170 7.63 11.82 -23.36
N MET A 171 8.68 12.41 -23.94
CA MET A 171 8.56 13.46 -24.96
C MET A 171 7.81 12.96 -26.20
N ALA A 172 8.11 11.75 -26.66
CA ALA A 172 7.44 11.15 -27.81
C ALA A 172 5.97 10.79 -27.50
N ALA A 173 5.71 10.15 -26.37
CA ALA A 173 4.39 9.75 -25.91
C ALA A 173 3.44 10.94 -25.81
N PHE A 174 3.87 12.04 -25.18
CA PHE A 174 3.04 13.22 -25.00
C PHE A 174 2.69 13.92 -26.33
N LYS A 175 3.61 13.92 -27.30
CA LYS A 175 3.33 14.42 -28.65
C LYS A 175 2.29 13.55 -29.36
N ILE A 176 2.46 12.23 -29.32
CA ILE A 176 1.52 11.28 -29.94
C ILE A 176 0.13 11.40 -29.30
N LEU A 177 0.05 11.42 -27.97
CA LEU A 177 -1.21 11.53 -27.24
C LEU A 177 -1.93 12.86 -27.53
N LYS A 178 -1.18 13.97 -27.62
CA LYS A 178 -1.73 15.27 -28.03
C LYS A 178 -2.29 15.24 -29.45
N GLU A 179 -1.55 14.66 -30.40
CA GLU A 179 -2.02 14.48 -31.79
C GLU A 179 -3.28 13.62 -31.87
N LYS A 180 -3.42 12.65 -30.96
CA LYS A 180 -4.61 11.80 -30.81
C LYS A 180 -5.76 12.43 -30.03
N GLY A 181 -5.61 13.67 -29.56
CA GLY A 181 -6.70 14.46 -28.97
C GLY A 181 -6.69 14.59 -27.44
N ALA A 182 -5.68 14.07 -26.74
CA ALA A 182 -5.51 14.34 -25.31
C ALA A 182 -5.26 15.84 -25.07
N LYS A 183 -5.90 16.38 -24.03
CA LYS A 183 -5.86 17.81 -23.68
C LYS A 183 -5.05 18.06 -22.42
N ASP A 184 -5.29 17.22 -21.41
CA ASP A 184 -4.74 17.35 -20.07
C ASP A 184 -3.80 16.19 -19.76
N PHE A 185 -2.60 16.50 -19.27
CA PHE A 185 -1.54 15.52 -19.08
C PHE A 185 -1.14 15.40 -17.62
N GLY A 186 -0.98 14.16 -17.18
CA GLY A 186 -0.42 13.77 -15.90
C GLY A 186 1.00 13.24 -16.05
N ILE A 187 1.85 13.52 -15.07
CA ILE A 187 3.16 12.87 -14.96
C ILE A 187 3.20 12.13 -13.63
N HIS A 188 3.63 10.88 -13.66
CA HIS A 188 3.73 10.00 -12.49
C HIS A 188 5.14 9.48 -12.34
N ALA A 189 5.67 9.33 -11.13
CA ALA A 189 6.85 8.47 -10.94
C ALA A 189 6.89 7.85 -9.55
N PHE A 190 7.47 6.64 -9.49
CA PHE A 190 7.74 5.92 -8.26
C PHE A 190 9.19 5.43 -8.30
N LEU A 191 10.05 6.02 -7.46
CA LEU A 191 11.51 5.80 -7.53
C LEU A 191 12.08 5.00 -6.35
N ALA A 192 11.35 4.87 -5.25
CA ALA A 192 11.80 4.14 -4.07
C ALA A 192 10.59 3.73 -3.20
N SER A 193 10.77 2.67 -2.41
CA SER A 193 9.75 2.17 -1.48
C SER A 193 10.23 2.28 -0.04
N ASN A 194 9.31 2.63 0.87
CA ASN A 194 9.56 2.72 2.31
C ASN A 194 10.75 3.62 2.70
N THR A 195 10.86 4.81 2.11
CA THR A 195 11.90 5.76 2.49
C THR A 195 11.55 6.42 3.82
N VAL A 196 12.38 6.20 4.83
CA VAL A 196 12.21 6.78 6.18
C VAL A 196 13.12 8.01 6.30
N THR A 197 12.83 9.01 5.48
CA THR A 197 13.50 10.31 5.44
C THR A 197 12.56 11.36 4.86
N ASN A 198 12.57 12.55 5.47
CA ASN A 198 11.75 13.68 5.02
C ASN A 198 12.21 14.26 3.67
N GLU A 199 13.40 13.89 3.19
CA GLU A 199 14.01 14.47 1.98
C GLU A 199 13.57 13.78 0.68
N TYR A 200 13.09 12.53 0.75
CA TYR A 200 12.78 11.74 -0.43
C TYR A 200 11.76 12.44 -1.34
N TYR A 201 10.62 12.80 -0.78
CA TYR A 201 9.49 13.35 -1.53
C TYR A 201 9.80 14.71 -2.17
N PRO A 202 10.43 15.67 -1.45
CA PRO A 202 10.87 16.92 -2.07
C PRO A 202 11.85 16.72 -3.24
N MET A 203 12.76 15.74 -3.16
CA MET A 203 13.66 15.42 -4.27
C MET A 203 12.95 14.79 -5.45
N LEU A 204 12.03 13.84 -5.20
CA LEU A 204 11.17 13.27 -6.24
C LEU A 204 10.35 14.36 -6.93
N ALA A 205 9.72 15.24 -6.15
CA ALA A 205 8.95 16.37 -6.65
C ALA A 205 9.79 17.26 -7.55
N LYS A 206 11.03 17.58 -7.16
CA LYS A 206 11.94 18.37 -7.99
C LYS A 206 12.17 17.75 -9.37
N VAL A 207 12.48 16.46 -9.40
CA VAL A 207 12.70 15.72 -10.66
C VAL A 207 11.46 15.78 -11.55
N LEU A 208 10.28 15.53 -10.99
CA LEU A 208 9.03 15.55 -11.76
C LEU A 208 8.63 16.96 -12.21
N PHE A 209 8.86 17.98 -11.40
CA PHE A 209 8.53 19.37 -11.72
C PHE A 209 9.43 19.88 -12.85
N GLU A 210 10.74 19.61 -12.79
CA GLU A 210 11.66 19.96 -13.87
C GLU A 210 11.30 19.24 -15.18
N GLU A 211 10.91 17.97 -15.10
CA GLU A 211 10.43 17.19 -16.25
C GLU A 211 9.13 17.77 -16.84
N ALA A 212 8.19 18.16 -15.97
CA ALA A 212 6.93 18.78 -16.38
C ALA A 212 7.13 20.09 -17.12
N VAL A 213 8.01 20.96 -16.62
CA VAL A 213 8.38 22.22 -17.28
C VAL A 213 8.99 21.95 -18.66
N ARG A 214 9.86 20.92 -18.76
CA ARG A 214 10.45 20.52 -20.06
C ARG A 214 9.39 20.05 -21.04
N LEU A 215 8.48 19.17 -20.61
CA LEU A 215 7.40 18.65 -21.45
C LEU A 215 6.44 19.75 -21.91
N GLN A 216 6.05 20.67 -21.03
CA GLN A 216 5.25 21.83 -21.41
C GLN A 216 5.95 22.68 -22.47
N LYS A 217 7.23 22.98 -22.28
CA LYS A 217 7.99 23.83 -23.20
C LYS A 217 8.24 23.18 -24.57
N GLU A 218 8.56 21.89 -24.60
CA GLU A 218 9.04 21.21 -25.81
C GLU A 218 7.98 20.37 -26.54
N ALA A 219 6.97 19.86 -25.84
CA ALA A 219 5.80 19.20 -26.45
C ALA A 219 4.57 20.12 -26.57
N GLY A 220 4.56 21.25 -25.84
CA GLY A 220 3.45 22.19 -25.87
C GLY A 220 2.16 21.60 -25.28
N VAL A 221 2.27 20.72 -24.29
CA VAL A 221 1.14 20.10 -23.59
C VAL A 221 0.74 20.90 -22.36
N HIS A 222 -0.50 20.75 -21.91
CA HIS A 222 -0.97 21.26 -20.64
C HIS A 222 -0.80 20.18 -19.56
N ILE A 223 0.15 20.39 -18.64
CA ILE A 223 0.31 19.50 -17.48
C ILE A 223 -0.76 19.91 -16.46
N LYS A 224 -1.72 19.03 -16.20
CA LYS A 224 -2.81 19.28 -15.26
C LYS A 224 -2.46 18.84 -13.84
N PHE A 225 -1.71 17.76 -13.71
CA PHE A 225 -1.30 17.24 -12.42
C PHE A 225 0.06 16.54 -12.48
N ILE A 226 0.70 16.48 -11.32
CA ILE A 226 1.92 15.70 -11.09
C ILE A 226 1.64 14.77 -9.93
N ASN A 227 1.76 13.47 -10.17
CA ASN A 227 1.55 12.41 -9.21
C ASN A 227 2.90 11.91 -8.68
N LEU A 228 3.16 12.18 -7.40
CA LEU A 228 4.37 11.78 -6.70
C LEU A 228 4.35 10.30 -6.28
N SER A 229 3.33 9.53 -6.68
CA SER A 229 3.08 8.13 -6.34
C SER A 229 3.21 7.89 -4.83
N GLY A 230 3.71 6.73 -4.42
CA GLY A 230 4.01 6.40 -3.02
C GLY A 230 5.46 6.64 -2.64
N GLY A 231 5.91 5.92 -1.60
CA GLY A 231 7.33 5.84 -1.23
C GLY A 231 7.63 6.37 0.17
N ILE A 232 6.78 7.25 0.72
CA ILE A 232 6.85 7.64 2.13
C ILE A 232 6.72 6.38 3.00
N GLY A 233 7.78 6.09 3.76
CA GLY A 233 7.88 4.91 4.60
C GLY A 233 7.34 5.10 6.00
N ILE A 234 7.41 4.01 6.76
CA ILE A 234 7.08 3.96 8.18
C ILE A 234 8.24 3.29 8.94
N PRO A 235 8.46 3.64 10.21
CA PRO A 235 9.45 2.95 11.02
C PRO A 235 8.92 1.55 11.34
N TYR A 236 9.61 0.49 10.93
CA TYR A 236 9.25 -0.89 11.30
C TYR A 236 9.90 -1.31 12.61
N THR A 237 11.02 -0.69 12.96
CA THR A 237 11.72 -0.89 14.24
C THR A 237 11.43 0.27 15.21
N PRO A 238 11.46 0.06 16.53
CA PRO A 238 11.17 1.12 17.51
C PRO A 238 12.17 2.29 17.53
N ASP A 239 13.40 2.05 17.09
CA ASP A 239 14.52 2.99 17.07
C ASP A 239 14.56 3.88 15.83
N GLN A 240 13.80 3.54 14.78
CA GLN A 240 13.69 4.39 13.59
C GLN A 240 12.84 5.63 13.87
N GLU A 241 13.32 6.79 13.43
CA GLU A 241 12.55 8.04 13.45
C GLU A 241 11.43 7.98 12.39
N PRO A 242 10.18 8.35 12.72
CA PRO A 242 9.11 8.40 11.74
C PRO A 242 9.29 9.59 10.78
N ASN A 243 8.74 9.46 9.57
CA ASN A 243 8.59 10.59 8.65
C ASN A 243 7.65 11.65 9.25
N ASP A 244 8.04 12.92 9.14
CA ASP A 244 7.19 14.06 9.44
C ASP A 244 6.52 14.54 8.16
N ILE A 245 5.23 14.21 8.02
CA ILE A 245 4.46 14.55 6.82
C ILE A 245 4.34 16.05 6.60
N ARG A 246 4.34 16.86 7.67
CA ARG A 246 4.27 18.33 7.55
C ARG A 246 5.59 18.89 7.03
N ALA A 247 6.72 18.36 7.51
CA ALA A 247 8.03 18.70 6.97
C ALA A 247 8.17 18.28 5.49
N ILE A 248 7.66 17.11 5.13
CA ILE A 248 7.61 16.63 3.74
C ILE A 248 6.76 17.57 2.86
N GLY A 249 5.53 17.87 3.29
CA GLY A 249 4.61 18.77 2.56
C GLY A 249 5.20 20.16 2.36
N GLU A 250 5.85 20.71 3.39
CA GLU A 250 6.58 21.99 3.30
C GLU A 250 7.76 21.92 2.33
N GLY A 251 8.51 20.80 2.35
CA GLY A 251 9.61 20.58 1.41
C GLY A 251 9.14 20.55 -0.04
N VAL A 252 8.04 19.85 -0.32
CA VAL A 252 7.43 19.81 -1.66
C VAL A 252 6.92 21.20 -2.06
N ARG A 253 6.28 21.95 -1.15
CA ARG A 253 5.84 23.33 -1.41
C ARG A 253 6.96 24.22 -1.89
N LYS A 254 8.10 24.22 -1.17
CA LYS A 254 9.26 25.04 -1.54
C LYS A 254 9.77 24.73 -2.94
N VAL A 255 9.82 23.44 -3.29
CA VAL A 255 10.24 23.00 -4.63
C VAL A 255 9.21 23.42 -5.69
N TYR A 256 7.92 23.33 -5.38
CA TYR A 256 6.83 23.77 -6.25
C TYR A 256 6.93 25.28 -6.54
N GLU A 257 7.10 26.10 -5.51
CA GLU A 257 7.28 27.55 -5.62
C GLU A 257 8.56 27.93 -6.37
N GLN A 258 9.62 27.13 -6.26
CA GLN A 258 10.88 27.34 -6.95
C GLN A 258 10.80 26.99 -8.45
N VAL A 259 10.10 25.92 -8.82
CA VAL A 259 10.15 25.35 -10.18
C VAL A 259 8.88 25.67 -10.99
N MET A 260 7.70 25.43 -10.41
CA MET A 260 6.43 25.47 -11.14
C MET A 260 5.89 26.89 -11.29
N ILE A 261 5.94 27.70 -10.22
CA ILE A 261 5.42 29.08 -10.24
C ILE A 261 6.15 29.95 -11.29
N PRO A 262 7.50 29.99 -11.36
CA PRO A 262 8.19 30.80 -12.37
C PRO A 262 7.98 30.31 -13.80
N ALA A 263 7.62 29.04 -13.98
CA ALA A 263 7.28 28.46 -15.28
C ALA A 263 5.83 28.75 -15.73
N GLY A 264 5.03 29.44 -14.90
CA GLY A 264 3.63 29.72 -15.19
C GLY A 264 2.71 28.50 -15.02
N MET A 265 3.13 27.51 -14.22
CA MET A 265 2.43 26.25 -13.97
C MET A 265 1.92 26.18 -12.52
N GLY A 266 1.45 27.30 -12.00
CA GLY A 266 1.04 27.43 -10.59
C GLY A 266 -0.28 26.76 -10.24
N ASP A 267 -1.03 26.32 -11.24
CA ASP A 267 -2.32 25.64 -11.16
C ASP A 267 -2.22 24.10 -11.19
N VAL A 268 -1.01 23.55 -11.34
CA VAL A 268 -0.79 22.10 -11.41
C VAL A 268 -1.17 21.41 -10.09
N ALA A 269 -2.05 20.42 -10.18
CA ALA A 269 -2.48 19.63 -9.04
C ALA A 269 -1.36 18.67 -8.58
N ILE A 270 -1.22 18.46 -7.27
CA ILE A 270 -0.29 17.45 -6.73
C ILE A 270 -1.06 16.22 -6.27
N TYR A 271 -0.71 15.06 -6.79
CA TYR A 271 -1.29 13.78 -6.37
C TYR A 271 -0.27 12.89 -5.66
N THR A 272 -0.77 11.98 -4.85
CA THR A 272 0.02 10.96 -4.13
C THR A 272 -0.70 9.61 -4.13
N GLU A 273 0.03 8.52 -3.92
CA GLU A 273 -0.46 7.12 -3.92
C GLU A 273 0.10 6.32 -2.73
N LEU A 274 -0.24 6.76 -1.53
CA LEU A 274 0.30 6.29 -0.28
C LEU A 274 -0.50 5.09 0.27
N GLY A 275 -0.01 3.89 0.02
CA GLY A 275 -0.54 2.69 0.68
C GLY A 275 0.01 2.50 2.10
N ARG A 276 1.34 2.34 2.20
CA ARG A 276 2.04 2.01 3.44
C ARG A 276 1.95 3.10 4.50
N TYR A 277 2.17 4.35 4.13
CA TYR A 277 2.08 5.47 5.04
C TYR A 277 0.65 5.62 5.61
N MET A 278 -0.38 5.39 4.78
CA MET A 278 -1.77 5.61 5.17
C MET A 278 -2.27 4.57 6.17
N LEU A 279 -1.95 3.28 5.98
CA LEU A 279 -2.53 2.22 6.80
C LEU A 279 -1.51 1.37 7.57
N GLY A 280 -0.25 1.35 7.17
CA GLY A 280 0.76 0.44 7.74
C GLY A 280 0.79 0.43 9.28
N PRO A 281 1.02 1.58 9.95
CA PRO A 281 1.10 1.67 11.41
C PRO A 281 -0.23 1.40 12.12
N TYR A 282 -1.35 1.49 11.39
CA TYR A 282 -2.71 1.42 11.92
C TYR A 282 -3.35 0.05 11.67
N GLY A 283 -2.52 -0.98 11.50
CA GLY A 283 -2.96 -2.36 11.53
C GLY A 283 -1.92 -3.29 12.14
N CYS A 284 -2.38 -4.28 12.89
CA CYS A 284 -1.54 -5.33 13.48
C CYS A 284 -2.14 -6.72 13.21
N LEU A 285 -1.29 -7.74 13.17
CA LEU A 285 -1.72 -9.13 13.14
C LEU A 285 -1.69 -9.64 14.58
N VAL A 286 -2.85 -10.07 15.07
CA VAL A 286 -3.03 -10.68 16.39
C VAL A 286 -2.96 -12.19 16.23
N THR A 287 -2.11 -12.84 17.01
CA THR A 287 -1.91 -14.29 16.98
C THR A 287 -1.66 -14.83 18.38
N THR A 288 -1.97 -16.10 18.61
CA THR A 288 -1.80 -16.76 19.92
C THR A 288 -0.61 -17.72 19.88
N ALA A 289 0.23 -17.71 20.91
CA ALA A 289 1.25 -18.73 21.12
C ALA A 289 0.60 -20.07 21.47
N ILE A 290 0.77 -21.08 20.62
CA ILE A 290 0.12 -22.39 20.76
C ILE A 290 1.10 -23.52 21.11
N HIS A 291 2.37 -23.37 20.75
CA HIS A 291 3.40 -24.38 20.99
C HIS A 291 4.75 -23.75 21.33
N GLU A 292 5.53 -24.47 22.13
CA GLU A 292 6.92 -24.17 22.43
C GLU A 292 7.77 -25.37 21.98
N LYS A 293 8.95 -25.09 21.41
CA LYS A 293 9.88 -26.15 20.99
C LYS A 293 11.31 -25.76 21.34
N HIS A 294 11.96 -26.66 22.07
CA HIS A 294 13.34 -26.52 22.56
C HIS A 294 14.24 -27.50 21.81
N THR A 295 15.08 -27.01 20.90
CA THR A 295 16.05 -27.85 20.17
C THR A 295 17.42 -27.15 20.08
N HIS A 296 17.97 -26.98 18.87
CA HIS A 296 19.13 -26.15 18.63
C HIS A 296 18.81 -24.64 18.75
N LYS A 297 17.52 -24.29 18.74
CA LYS A 297 16.98 -22.97 19.02
C LYS A 297 15.72 -23.11 19.86
N GLU A 298 15.29 -21.98 20.41
CA GLU A 298 14.01 -21.83 21.09
C GLU A 298 12.98 -21.30 20.09
N TYR A 299 11.85 -21.99 20.00
CA TYR A 299 10.78 -21.66 19.06
C TYR A 299 9.47 -21.41 19.79
N ILE A 300 8.77 -20.36 19.38
CA ILE A 300 7.37 -20.11 19.71
C ILE A 300 6.55 -20.30 18.44
N GLY A 301 5.76 -21.37 18.43
CA GLY A 301 4.78 -21.64 17.38
C GLY A 301 3.48 -20.89 17.66
N VAL A 302 3.02 -20.11 16.68
CA VAL A 302 1.77 -19.34 16.76
C VAL A 302 0.70 -19.88 15.82
N ASP A 303 -0.55 -19.45 15.99
CA ASP A 303 -1.68 -19.86 15.15
C ASP A 303 -1.79 -19.12 13.81
N ALA A 304 -1.01 -18.05 13.60
CA ALA A 304 -0.79 -17.42 12.30
C ALA A 304 0.29 -18.13 11.48
N SER A 305 0.35 -17.83 10.18
CA SER A 305 1.46 -18.23 9.30
C SER A 305 1.77 -17.17 8.24
N ALA A 306 2.74 -17.42 7.37
CA ALA A 306 3.04 -16.53 6.24
C ALA A 306 1.83 -16.29 5.32
N VAL A 307 0.78 -17.14 5.37
CA VAL A 307 -0.52 -16.87 4.73
C VAL A 307 -1.18 -15.60 5.24
N ASP A 308 -0.99 -15.26 6.51
CA ASP A 308 -1.53 -14.06 7.13
C ASP A 308 -0.59 -12.87 6.97
N LEU A 309 0.72 -13.11 7.01
CA LEU A 309 1.74 -12.08 6.81
C LEU A 309 2.97 -12.64 6.09
N LEU A 310 2.99 -12.52 4.76
CA LEU A 310 4.05 -13.06 3.89
C LEU A 310 5.36 -12.26 3.98
N ARG A 311 5.32 -10.99 4.40
CA ARG A 311 6.45 -10.07 4.27
C ARG A 311 7.74 -10.54 4.97
N PRO A 312 7.72 -11.07 6.20
CA PRO A 312 8.92 -11.64 6.82
C PRO A 312 9.53 -12.77 6.00
N ALA A 313 8.71 -13.69 5.48
CA ALA A 313 9.18 -14.84 4.71
C ALA A 313 9.68 -14.48 3.30
N MET A 314 9.08 -13.48 2.65
CA MET A 314 9.43 -13.06 1.29
C MET A 314 10.56 -12.03 1.24
N TYR A 315 10.57 -11.07 2.16
CA TYR A 315 11.48 -9.92 2.14
C TYR A 315 12.48 -9.89 3.29
N GLY A 316 12.39 -10.82 4.24
CA GLY A 316 13.10 -10.69 5.51
C GLY A 316 12.65 -9.47 6.31
N ALA A 317 11.43 -8.97 6.06
CA ALA A 317 10.96 -7.72 6.63
C ALA A 317 10.83 -7.83 8.15
N TYR A 318 11.45 -6.89 8.87
CA TYR A 318 11.22 -6.75 10.30
C TYR A 318 9.79 -6.25 10.53
N HIS A 319 9.08 -6.93 11.45
CA HIS A 319 7.94 -6.38 12.16
C HIS A 319 8.24 -6.45 13.66
N HIS A 320 7.86 -5.40 14.38
CA HIS A 320 7.97 -5.43 15.84
C HIS A 320 6.93 -6.41 16.39
N ILE A 321 7.32 -7.15 17.44
CA ILE A 321 6.43 -8.09 18.11
C ILE A 321 6.32 -7.64 19.56
N THR A 322 5.11 -7.37 19.98
CA THR A 322 4.76 -7.16 21.39
C THR A 322 4.09 -8.41 21.91
N VAL A 323 4.48 -8.85 23.10
CA VAL A 323 3.75 -9.87 23.86
C VAL A 323 2.84 -9.12 24.83
N MET A 324 1.54 -9.31 24.69
CA MET A 324 0.55 -8.50 25.39
C MET A 324 0.71 -8.60 26.92
N GLU A 325 0.63 -7.47 27.62
CA GLU A 325 0.89 -7.31 29.07
C GLU A 325 2.33 -7.57 29.53
N LYS A 326 3.24 -7.86 28.59
CA LYS A 326 4.68 -8.09 28.85
C LYS A 326 5.55 -7.03 28.16
N GLU A 327 4.99 -5.87 27.81
CA GLU A 327 5.67 -4.77 27.10
C GLU A 327 6.90 -4.25 27.86
N ASN A 328 6.85 -4.27 29.19
CA ASN A 328 7.91 -3.78 30.07
C ASN A 328 8.75 -4.89 30.70
N TRP A 329 8.55 -6.15 30.30
CA TRP A 329 9.35 -7.27 30.78
C TRP A 329 10.73 -7.27 30.12
N PRO A 330 11.76 -7.83 30.79
CA PRO A 330 13.07 -7.95 30.18
C PRO A 330 13.01 -8.80 28.91
N CYS A 331 13.60 -8.32 27.83
CA CYS A 331 13.75 -9.08 26.58
C CYS A 331 15.02 -9.92 26.64
N ASP A 332 15.02 -10.94 27.50
CA ASP A 332 16.18 -11.79 27.83
C ASP A 332 16.07 -13.22 27.28
N HIS A 333 15.00 -13.53 26.53
CA HIS A 333 14.82 -14.81 25.85
C HIS A 333 14.96 -14.63 24.33
N GLN A 334 15.76 -15.47 23.68
CA GLN A 334 15.94 -15.44 22.23
C GLN A 334 15.02 -16.46 21.58
N TYR A 335 14.11 -16.04 20.70
CA TYR A 335 13.17 -16.93 20.01
C TYR A 335 13.20 -16.77 18.48
N ASP A 336 12.95 -17.88 17.79
CA ASP A 336 12.29 -17.85 16.48
C ASP A 336 10.77 -17.92 16.70
N VAL A 337 10.02 -16.96 16.15
CA VAL A 337 8.54 -16.98 16.17
C VAL A 337 8.06 -17.50 14.83
N THR A 338 7.32 -18.62 14.83
CA THR A 338 7.06 -19.41 13.62
C THR A 338 5.60 -19.75 13.41
N GLY A 339 5.19 -19.87 12.15
CA GLY A 339 3.88 -20.39 11.78
C GLY A 339 3.87 -21.92 11.62
N SER A 340 2.88 -22.41 10.87
CA SER A 340 2.58 -23.85 10.72
C SER A 340 2.69 -24.39 9.29
N LEU A 341 3.25 -23.63 8.34
CA LEU A 341 3.52 -24.11 6.99
C LEU A 341 4.66 -25.13 6.98
N CYS A 342 4.67 -26.00 5.97
CA CYS A 342 5.70 -27.02 5.79
C CYS A 342 7.02 -26.45 5.21
N GLU A 343 7.31 -25.18 5.49
CA GLU A 343 8.37 -24.41 4.87
C GLU A 343 9.19 -23.72 5.96
N ASN A 344 10.51 -23.92 5.96
CA ASN A 344 11.36 -23.42 7.04
C ASN A 344 11.44 -21.89 7.13
N ASN A 345 11.06 -21.17 6.07
CA ASN A 345 11.00 -19.70 6.08
C ASN A 345 9.66 -19.16 6.64
N ASP A 346 8.72 -20.00 7.08
CA ASP A 346 7.51 -19.58 7.79
C ASP A 346 7.82 -19.09 9.22
N LYS A 347 8.47 -17.94 9.28
CA LYS A 347 8.96 -17.30 10.50
C LYS A 347 8.65 -15.81 10.47
N PHE A 348 7.99 -15.33 11.52
CA PHE A 348 7.74 -13.91 11.74
C PHE A 348 8.93 -13.21 12.38
N ALA A 349 9.75 -13.95 13.14
CA ALA A 349 10.98 -13.46 13.73
C ALA A 349 12.02 -14.57 13.80
N ILE A 350 13.29 -14.19 13.61
CA ILE A 350 14.45 -15.06 13.72
C ILE A 350 15.39 -14.45 14.76
N ASP A 351 15.82 -15.27 15.73
CA ASP A 351 16.78 -14.87 16.78
C ASP A 351 16.41 -13.59 17.53
N ARG A 352 15.10 -13.35 17.72
CA ARG A 352 14.61 -12.12 18.33
C ARG A 352 14.66 -12.24 19.85
N MET A 353 15.28 -11.25 20.49
CA MET A 353 15.16 -11.06 21.93
C MET A 353 13.76 -10.55 22.28
N LEU A 354 13.03 -11.32 23.08
CA LEU A 354 11.66 -11.06 23.52
C LEU A 354 11.55 -11.39 25.03
N PRO A 355 10.52 -10.89 25.72
CA PRO A 355 10.21 -11.39 27.05
C PRO A 355 9.80 -12.86 26.98
N LYS A 356 9.84 -13.55 28.13
CA LYS A 356 9.37 -14.94 28.25
C LYS A 356 7.94 -15.04 27.71
N ILE A 357 7.74 -15.92 26.72
CA ILE A 357 6.44 -16.21 26.11
C ILE A 357 5.94 -17.53 26.66
N ASP A 358 4.69 -17.55 27.12
CA ASP A 358 4.01 -18.74 27.58
C ASP A 358 2.89 -19.11 26.59
N LYS A 359 2.61 -20.40 26.42
CA LYS A 359 1.44 -20.85 25.64
C LYS A 359 0.15 -20.15 26.12
N GLY A 360 -0.59 -19.57 25.18
CA GLY A 360 -1.81 -18.80 25.41
C GLY A 360 -1.60 -17.28 25.39
N ASP A 361 -0.35 -16.82 25.42
CA ASP A 361 -0.06 -15.39 25.25
C ASP A 361 -0.48 -14.91 23.85
N TYR A 362 -0.98 -13.68 23.78
CA TYR A 362 -1.20 -12.99 22.51
C TYR A 362 0.08 -12.26 22.10
N LEU A 363 0.44 -12.45 20.84
CA LEU A 363 1.50 -11.72 20.17
C LEU A 363 0.86 -10.75 19.18
N ILE A 364 1.27 -9.48 19.28
CA ILE A 364 0.87 -8.40 18.39
C ILE A 364 2.03 -8.14 17.44
N ILE A 365 1.84 -8.52 16.18
CA ILE A 365 2.80 -8.22 15.11
C ILE A 365 2.39 -6.87 14.50
N HIS A 366 3.20 -5.85 14.74
CA HIS A 366 2.89 -4.45 14.39
C HIS A 366 3.03 -4.16 12.90
N ASP A 367 2.51 -3.02 12.44
CA ASP A 367 2.76 -2.45 11.11
C ASP A 367 2.30 -3.30 9.92
N THR A 368 1.24 -4.08 10.11
CA THR A 368 0.68 -5.00 9.10
C THR A 368 -0.49 -4.40 8.35
N GLY A 369 -0.90 -3.16 8.67
CA GLY A 369 -2.06 -2.52 8.06
C GLY A 369 -1.90 -2.22 6.57
N ALA A 370 -0.71 -2.39 6.00
CA ALA A 370 -0.42 -2.34 4.58
C ALA A 370 0.45 -3.53 4.15
N HIS A 371 0.03 -4.22 3.10
CA HIS A 371 0.68 -5.42 2.56
C HIS A 371 0.77 -6.59 3.55
N GLY A 372 -0.02 -6.58 4.62
CA GLY A 372 -0.25 -7.75 5.48
C GLY A 372 -1.22 -8.69 4.78
N TYR A 373 -2.52 -8.51 5.04
CA TYR A 373 -3.58 -9.35 4.47
C TYR A 373 -3.58 -9.44 2.94
N SER A 374 -3.27 -8.33 2.25
CA SER A 374 -3.33 -8.27 0.78
C SER A 374 -2.34 -9.18 0.08
N MET A 375 -1.20 -9.49 0.72
CA MET A 375 -0.20 -10.43 0.22
C MET A 375 -0.47 -11.88 0.65
N GLY A 376 -1.50 -12.13 1.45
CA GLY A 376 -1.85 -13.46 1.93
C GLY A 376 -2.34 -14.40 0.82
N TYR A 377 -2.00 -15.67 0.93
CA TYR A 377 -2.12 -16.72 -0.10
C TYR A 377 -2.42 -18.08 0.54
N ASN A 378 -3.04 -19.03 -0.15
CA ASN A 378 -3.52 -20.29 0.47
C ASN A 378 -2.55 -21.48 0.34
N TYR A 379 -1.27 -21.28 0.62
CA TYR A 379 -0.29 -22.36 0.57
C TYR A 379 -0.51 -23.40 1.68
N ASN A 380 -0.17 -24.66 1.40
CA ASN A 380 -0.56 -25.84 2.19
C ASN A 380 -2.08 -25.95 2.48
N GLY A 381 -2.94 -25.26 1.72
CA GLY A 381 -4.38 -25.21 1.98
C GLY A 381 -4.74 -24.48 3.28
N LYS A 382 -3.84 -23.64 3.80
CA LYS A 382 -4.15 -22.73 4.91
C LYS A 382 -5.09 -21.64 4.43
N LEU A 383 -5.99 -21.23 5.33
CA LEU A 383 -7.08 -20.31 5.05
C LEU A 383 -6.71 -18.92 5.55
N LYS A 384 -7.12 -17.88 4.83
CA LYS A 384 -6.84 -16.50 5.23
C LYS A 384 -7.65 -16.14 6.49
N SER A 385 -6.99 -15.42 7.39
CA SER A 385 -7.57 -14.86 8.61
C SER A 385 -8.72 -13.87 8.38
N ALA A 386 -9.35 -13.43 9.47
CA ALA A 386 -10.31 -12.33 9.45
C ALA A 386 -9.61 -10.95 9.42
N GLU A 387 -10.35 -9.92 8.98
CA GLU A 387 -10.00 -8.51 9.17
C GLU A 387 -11.06 -7.86 10.08
N VAL A 388 -10.62 -7.19 11.14
CA VAL A 388 -11.46 -6.57 12.18
C VAL A 388 -11.06 -5.09 12.33
N LEU A 389 -12.04 -4.21 12.41
CA LEU A 389 -11.85 -2.78 12.66
C LEU A 389 -12.17 -2.45 14.12
N LEU A 390 -11.22 -1.86 14.83
CA LEU A 390 -11.46 -1.23 16.12
C LEU A 390 -12.00 0.19 15.87
N ARG A 391 -13.28 0.39 16.23
CA ARG A 391 -14.00 1.65 16.09
C ARG A 391 -13.53 2.69 17.10
N GLU A 392 -13.75 3.97 16.79
CA GLU A 392 -13.40 5.08 17.70
C GLU A 392 -14.14 5.02 19.05
N ASP A 393 -15.33 4.41 19.09
CA ASP A 393 -16.10 4.18 20.31
C ASP A 393 -15.62 2.97 21.13
N GLY A 394 -14.57 2.28 20.67
CA GLY A 394 -13.99 1.11 21.31
C GLY A 394 -14.64 -0.22 20.93
N THR A 395 -15.68 -0.22 20.10
CA THR A 395 -16.30 -1.47 19.60
C THR A 395 -15.47 -2.10 18.49
N ALA A 396 -15.59 -3.41 18.32
CA ALA A 396 -14.97 -4.12 17.22
C ALA A 396 -15.99 -4.49 16.15
N GLN A 397 -15.62 -4.28 14.88
CA GLN A 397 -16.46 -4.60 13.73
C GLN A 397 -15.73 -5.57 12.80
N LEU A 398 -16.37 -6.68 12.46
CA LEU A 398 -15.90 -7.56 11.39
C LEU A 398 -16.01 -6.84 10.03
N ILE A 399 -14.88 -6.66 9.35
CA ILE A 399 -14.82 -6.04 8.01
C ILE A 399 -14.41 -7.04 6.92
N ARG A 400 -13.93 -8.22 7.31
CA ARG A 400 -13.83 -9.42 6.47
C ARG A 400 -13.84 -10.66 7.37
N ARG A 401 -14.72 -11.63 7.10
CA ARG A 401 -14.68 -12.93 7.80
C ARG A 401 -13.45 -13.73 7.42
N ALA A 402 -13.00 -14.61 8.33
CA ALA A 402 -12.02 -15.62 7.99
C ALA A 402 -12.55 -16.55 6.88
N GLU A 403 -11.63 -17.06 6.07
CA GLU A 403 -11.95 -18.10 5.11
C GLU A 403 -12.30 -19.41 5.80
N THR A 404 -13.18 -20.16 5.16
CA THR A 404 -13.58 -21.50 5.50
C THR A 404 -13.04 -22.47 4.44
N PRO A 405 -13.00 -23.79 4.71
CA PRO A 405 -12.64 -24.76 3.68
C PRO A 405 -13.49 -24.63 2.40
N SER A 406 -14.76 -24.24 2.55
CA SER A 406 -15.66 -24.02 1.42
C SER A 406 -15.22 -22.87 0.51
N ASP A 407 -14.60 -21.82 1.06
CA ASP A 407 -14.02 -20.73 0.24
C ASP A 407 -12.84 -21.23 -0.59
N TYR A 408 -11.94 -21.99 0.05
CA TYR A 408 -10.77 -22.56 -0.63
C TYR A 408 -11.15 -23.54 -1.75
N PHE A 409 -12.24 -24.29 -1.58
CA PHE A 409 -12.72 -25.24 -2.58
C PHE A 409 -13.76 -24.68 -3.56
N ALA A 410 -14.10 -23.39 -3.49
CA ALA A 410 -15.19 -22.80 -4.27
C ALA A 410 -15.01 -22.93 -5.79
N THR A 411 -13.76 -23.03 -6.27
CA THR A 411 -13.45 -23.17 -7.71
C THR A 411 -13.64 -24.58 -8.26
N PHE A 412 -14.00 -25.57 -7.43
CA PHE A 412 -14.33 -26.93 -7.84
C PHE A 412 -15.84 -27.17 -8.02
N ASP A 413 -16.66 -26.13 -7.94
CA ASP A 413 -18.13 -26.18 -7.98
C ASP A 413 -18.72 -26.88 -9.22
N CYS A 414 -17.98 -26.86 -10.35
CA CYS A 414 -18.32 -27.56 -11.58
C CYS A 414 -18.01 -29.07 -11.58
N PHE A 415 -17.44 -29.62 -10.51
CA PHE A 415 -17.11 -31.04 -10.39
C PHE A 415 -17.84 -31.74 -9.23
N GLU A 416 -18.13 -33.03 -9.39
CA GLU A 416 -18.74 -33.84 -8.32
C GLU A 416 -17.88 -33.90 -7.04
N ILE A 417 -16.56 -33.78 -7.17
CA ILE A 417 -15.66 -33.72 -6.01
C ILE A 417 -15.84 -32.40 -5.24
N GLY A 418 -16.02 -31.26 -5.92
CA GLY A 418 -16.26 -29.97 -5.28
C GLY A 418 -17.54 -29.99 -4.45
N LYS A 419 -18.61 -30.62 -4.95
CA LYS A 419 -19.86 -30.82 -4.19
C LYS A 419 -19.64 -31.59 -2.88
N LYS A 420 -18.69 -32.52 -2.83
CA LYS A 420 -18.34 -33.26 -1.60
C LYS A 420 -17.49 -32.42 -0.64
N LEU A 421 -16.67 -31.52 -1.17
CA LEU A 421 -15.78 -30.64 -0.41
C LEU A 421 -16.53 -29.45 0.21
N ILE A 422 -17.53 -28.89 -0.49
CA ILE A 422 -18.25 -27.67 -0.08
C ILE A 422 -19.49 -27.97 0.80
N ARG A 423 -20.04 -29.20 0.77
CA ARG A 423 -21.27 -29.57 1.51
C ARG A 423 -21.08 -29.90 2.99
N LYS A 424 -19.88 -29.69 3.55
CA LYS A 424 -19.57 -29.89 4.96
C LYS A 424 -19.24 -28.56 5.59
#